data_AF-F0YC98-F1
#
_entry.id   AF-F0YC98-F1
#
_cell.length_a   1.000
_cell.length_b   1.000
_cell.length_c   1.000
_cell.angle_alpha   90.00
_cell.angle_beta   90.00
_cell.angle_gamma   90.00
#
_symmetry.space_group_name_H-M   'P 1'
#
loop_
_entity.id
_entity.type
_entity.pdbx_description
1 polymer ?
#
loop_
_entity_poly.entity_id
_entity_poly.type
_entity_poly.pdbx_seq_one_letter_code
_entity_poly.pdbx_strand_id
1 'polypeptide(L)'
;MADAEKPQFVASDGTVFDKKYKVKKYEFKLKYTFTDKKGEKLAKPPGAIDGQPFDMADCEGCELVVADRCDQVQIDVLKSCKVFVGASSEAVFVRNCSDSVFYLACKQLRTRDCVNCTFYLYAQTEPIIETSTGMKFAPFRGGYAEQAAHMAAANLDPAINLWWGLFDFNDEAKTGKNWSYVPDAEQAEPWFPNGGADQVCAITAPGSRSSLPSQNGGNFGNSSGGMMSFDFNTSLEAAEQAHLEMEANTQPPPPAAPPAAPAAAPPPPVAEMAAATIAPPAPAPPAAGAAGAPPPPPAAA
;
A
#
# COMPACT_ATOMS: atom_id res chain seq x y z
N MET A 1 -57.61 -6.25 16.46
CA MET A 1 -56.44 -5.40 16.18
C MET A 1 -55.47 -6.27 15.44
N ALA A 2 -55.23 -6.01 14.16
CA ALA A 2 -54.28 -6.79 13.38
C ALA A 2 -52.87 -6.42 13.87
N ASP A 3 -52.13 -7.41 14.39
CA ASP A 3 -50.69 -7.29 14.58
C ASP A 3 -50.07 -6.95 13.24
N ALA A 4 -49.67 -5.69 13.08
CA ALA A 4 -48.88 -5.28 11.93
C ALA A 4 -47.53 -6.00 12.05
N GLU A 5 -47.31 -7.01 11.21
CA GLU A 5 -46.02 -7.68 11.08
C GLU A 5 -44.93 -6.63 10.90
N LYS A 6 -44.04 -6.53 11.90
CA LYS A 6 -42.89 -5.62 11.82
C LYS A 6 -42.06 -6.01 10.60
N PRO A 7 -41.60 -5.04 9.78
CA PRO A 7 -40.80 -5.35 8.61
C PRO A 7 -39.55 -6.12 9.03
N GLN A 8 -39.42 -7.34 8.51
CA GLN A 8 -38.26 -8.20 8.71
C GLN A 8 -37.28 -7.94 7.56
N PHE A 9 -36.02 -7.67 7.90
CA PHE A 9 -34.96 -7.45 6.93
C PHE A 9 -34.01 -8.65 6.97
N VAL A 10 -33.62 -9.17 5.81
CA VAL A 10 -32.81 -10.39 5.69
C VAL A 10 -31.42 -10.02 5.17
N ALA A 11 -30.37 -10.53 5.81
CA ALA A 11 -28.98 -10.39 5.37
C ALA A 11 -28.67 -11.38 4.24
N SER A 12 -27.53 -11.18 3.56
CA SER A 12 -27.09 -12.02 2.45
C SER A 12 -26.95 -13.53 2.75
N ASP A 13 -26.83 -13.91 4.02
CA ASP A 13 -26.74 -15.29 4.49
C ASP A 13 -28.08 -15.88 4.98
N GLY A 14 -29.16 -15.11 4.92
CA GLY A 14 -30.50 -15.50 5.40
C GLY A 14 -30.82 -15.07 6.83
N THR A 15 -29.90 -14.44 7.56
CA THR A 15 -30.17 -13.98 8.94
C THR A 15 -31.18 -12.83 8.96
N VAL A 16 -32.18 -12.92 9.84
CA VAL A 16 -33.32 -11.96 9.89
C VAL A 16 -33.16 -10.95 11.03
N PHE A 17 -33.44 -9.69 10.74
CA PHE A 17 -33.32 -8.55 11.66
C PHE A 17 -34.57 -7.68 11.68
N ASP A 18 -34.79 -7.00 12.81
CA ASP A 18 -35.89 -6.05 13.03
C ASP A 18 -35.64 -4.66 12.44
N LYS A 19 -34.38 -4.32 12.14
CA LYS A 19 -33.97 -2.99 11.66
C LYS A 19 -32.94 -3.08 10.55
N LYS A 20 -33.12 -2.27 9.50
CA LYS A 20 -32.23 -2.21 8.33
C LYS A 20 -30.76 -1.90 8.66
N TYR A 21 -30.48 -1.04 9.65
CA TYR A 21 -29.10 -0.73 10.03
C TYR A 21 -28.37 -1.96 10.62
N LYS A 22 -29.09 -2.86 11.30
CA LYS A 22 -28.50 -4.09 11.85
C LYS A 22 -28.09 -5.06 10.75
N VAL A 23 -28.88 -5.15 9.68
CA VAL A 23 -28.52 -5.91 8.48
C VAL A 23 -27.23 -5.35 7.88
N LYS A 24 -27.15 -4.04 7.65
CA LYS A 24 -25.94 -3.41 7.10
C LYS A 24 -24.70 -3.68 7.95
N LYS A 25 -24.80 -3.51 9.27
CA LYS A 25 -23.70 -3.78 10.21
C LYS A 25 -23.29 -5.26 10.19
N TYR A 26 -24.27 -6.16 10.14
CA TYR A 26 -24.03 -7.59 10.06
C TYR A 26 -23.37 -8.01 8.74
N GLU A 27 -23.86 -7.51 7.60
CA GLU A 27 -23.28 -7.78 6.29
C GLU A 27 -21.86 -7.24 6.17
N PHE A 28 -21.61 -6.04 6.72
CA PHE A 28 -20.26 -5.50 6.78
C PHE A 28 -19.33 -6.44 7.55
N LYS A 29 -19.74 -6.87 8.75
CA LYS A 29 -18.97 -7.82 9.56
C LYS A 29 -18.74 -9.14 8.81
N LEU A 30 -19.75 -9.68 8.15
CA LEU A 30 -19.64 -10.93 7.39
C LEU A 30 -18.67 -10.81 6.21
N LYS A 31 -18.65 -9.65 5.54
CA LYS A 31 -17.85 -9.44 4.33
C LYS A 31 -16.41 -9.05 4.62
N TYR A 32 -16.19 -8.20 5.61
CA TYR A 32 -14.91 -7.52 5.83
C TYR A 32 -14.22 -7.94 7.13
N THR A 33 -14.67 -9.01 7.78
CA THR A 33 -13.99 -9.52 8.97
C THR A 33 -13.83 -11.03 8.97
N PHE A 34 -12.79 -11.49 9.67
CA PHE A 34 -12.69 -12.84 10.22
C PHE A 34 -12.59 -12.74 11.74
N THR A 35 -13.67 -13.09 12.43
CA THR A 35 -13.71 -12.97 13.90
C THR A 35 -14.23 -14.24 14.57
N ASP A 36 -13.63 -14.60 15.71
CA ASP A 36 -14.03 -15.72 16.57
C ASP A 36 -14.02 -17.07 15.82
N LYS A 37 -12.84 -17.42 15.29
CA LYS A 37 -12.62 -18.60 14.44
C LYS A 37 -11.57 -19.52 15.04
N LYS A 38 -11.83 -20.83 14.96
CA LYS A 38 -10.93 -21.84 15.55
C LYS A 38 -10.72 -23.02 14.64
N GLY A 39 -9.46 -23.28 14.25
CA GLY A 39 -9.11 -24.41 13.40
C GLY A 39 -9.69 -24.35 11.98
N GLU A 40 -10.16 -23.18 11.55
CA GLU A 40 -10.81 -22.96 10.26
C GLU A 40 -9.83 -22.43 9.21
N LYS A 41 -10.10 -22.77 7.94
CA LYS A 41 -9.48 -22.14 6.78
C LYS A 41 -10.47 -21.20 6.12
N LEU A 42 -10.15 -19.92 6.06
CA LEU A 42 -11.02 -18.87 5.54
C LEU A 42 -10.29 -18.10 4.45
N ALA A 43 -10.99 -17.82 3.36
CA ALA A 43 -10.42 -17.10 2.23
C ALA A 43 -11.39 -16.04 1.70
N LYS A 44 -10.85 -14.87 1.34
CA LYS A 44 -11.51 -13.86 0.50
C LYS A 44 -10.85 -13.89 -0.87
N PRO A 45 -11.60 -14.21 -1.94
CA PRO A 45 -11.06 -14.26 -3.28
C PRO A 45 -10.81 -12.85 -3.85
N PRO A 46 -10.07 -12.74 -4.97
CA PRO A 46 -9.90 -11.49 -5.70
C PRO A 46 -11.24 -10.78 -5.98
N GLY A 47 -11.29 -9.46 -5.74
CA GLY A 47 -12.47 -8.62 -5.94
C GLY A 47 -13.56 -8.73 -4.86
N ALA A 48 -13.38 -9.53 -3.81
CA ALA A 48 -14.35 -9.65 -2.73
C ALA A 48 -14.32 -8.50 -1.72
N ILE A 49 -13.17 -7.85 -1.57
CA ILE A 49 -12.90 -6.74 -0.63
C ILE A 49 -12.81 -5.41 -1.38
N ASP A 50 -12.19 -5.41 -2.56
CA ASP A 50 -12.07 -4.25 -3.46
C ASP A 50 -11.69 -2.95 -2.75
N GLY A 51 -10.63 -3.00 -1.94
CA GLY A 51 -10.05 -1.83 -1.28
C GLY A 51 -10.85 -1.30 -0.10
N GLN A 52 -11.79 -2.07 0.44
CA GLN A 52 -12.33 -1.78 1.78
C GLN A 52 -11.33 -2.18 2.88
N PRO A 53 -11.47 -1.62 4.09
CA PRO A 53 -10.75 -2.11 5.26
C PRO A 53 -11.10 -3.56 5.58
N PHE A 54 -10.20 -4.27 6.27
CA PHE A 54 -10.44 -5.65 6.67
C PHE A 54 -9.91 -5.94 8.07
N ASP A 55 -10.72 -6.62 8.90
CA ASP A 55 -10.34 -6.93 10.28
C ASP A 55 -10.26 -8.44 10.53
N MET A 56 -9.24 -8.88 11.26
CA MET A 56 -9.08 -10.25 11.73
C MET A 56 -8.91 -10.21 13.24
N ALA A 57 -9.81 -10.84 14.00
CA ALA A 57 -9.81 -10.75 15.45
C ALA A 57 -10.14 -12.07 16.13
N ASP A 58 -9.51 -12.38 17.26
CA ASP A 58 -9.88 -13.51 18.13
C ASP A 58 -9.89 -14.87 17.40
N CYS A 59 -8.87 -15.13 16.57
CA CYS A 59 -8.75 -16.37 15.80
C CYS A 59 -7.62 -17.27 16.34
N GLU A 60 -7.85 -18.57 16.41
CA GLU A 60 -6.90 -19.55 16.94
C GLU A 60 -6.72 -20.77 16.02
N GLY A 61 -5.49 -21.09 15.63
CA GLY A 61 -5.20 -22.26 14.80
C GLY A 61 -5.75 -22.14 13.38
N CYS A 62 -5.96 -20.93 12.88
CA CYS A 62 -6.63 -20.67 11.60
C CYS A 62 -5.65 -20.41 10.44
N GLU A 63 -6.08 -20.72 9.23
CA GLU A 63 -5.46 -20.25 7.99
C GLU A 63 -6.36 -19.17 7.38
N LEU A 64 -5.92 -17.91 7.43
CA LEU A 64 -6.71 -16.74 7.03
C LEU A 64 -6.11 -16.10 5.79
N VAL A 65 -6.84 -16.10 4.69
CA VAL A 65 -6.35 -15.64 3.39
C VAL A 65 -7.21 -14.49 2.90
N VAL A 66 -6.59 -13.36 2.62
CA VAL A 66 -7.20 -12.24 1.89
C VAL A 66 -6.42 -12.04 0.60
N ALA A 67 -6.86 -12.72 -0.46
CA ALA A 67 -6.25 -12.68 -1.78
C ALA A 67 -6.84 -11.51 -2.61
N ASP A 68 -6.84 -10.32 -2.03
CA ASP A 68 -7.41 -9.12 -2.65
C ASP A 68 -6.64 -7.86 -2.24
N ARG A 69 -6.99 -6.71 -2.84
CA ARG A 69 -6.58 -5.40 -2.35
C ARG A 69 -7.46 -4.97 -1.17
N CYS A 70 -6.83 -4.45 -0.13
CA CYS A 70 -7.46 -3.84 1.04
C CYS A 70 -6.90 -2.43 1.25
N ASP A 71 -7.63 -1.60 1.99
CA ASP A 71 -7.08 -0.31 2.41
C ASP A 71 -6.17 -0.48 3.63
N GLN A 72 -6.76 -0.42 4.83
CA GLN A 72 -6.13 -0.78 6.10
C GLN A 72 -6.53 -2.21 6.50
N VAL A 73 -5.61 -2.94 7.14
CA VAL A 73 -5.92 -4.25 7.75
C VAL A 73 -5.58 -4.23 9.24
N GLN A 74 -6.52 -4.63 10.08
CA GLN A 74 -6.30 -4.82 11.51
C GLN A 74 -6.27 -6.31 11.85
N ILE A 75 -5.24 -6.73 12.58
CA ILE A 75 -5.05 -8.12 13.00
C ILE A 75 -4.83 -8.12 14.51
N ASP A 76 -5.78 -8.69 15.25
CA ASP A 76 -5.86 -8.60 16.69
C ASP A 76 -6.05 -9.97 17.35
N VAL A 77 -5.25 -10.29 18.35
CA VAL A 77 -5.49 -11.46 19.21
C VAL A 77 -5.51 -12.78 18.41
N LEU A 78 -4.58 -12.95 17.47
CA LEU A 78 -4.40 -14.21 16.75
C LEU A 78 -3.40 -15.13 17.46
N LYS A 79 -3.70 -16.43 17.50
CA LYS A 79 -2.83 -17.44 18.12
C LYS A 79 -2.65 -18.65 17.20
N SER A 80 -1.41 -19.06 16.96
CA SER A 80 -1.12 -20.23 16.11
C SER A 80 -1.75 -20.15 14.72
N CYS A 81 -1.86 -18.94 14.16
CA CYS A 81 -2.52 -18.68 12.88
C CYS A 81 -1.50 -18.53 11.74
N LYS A 82 -1.93 -18.82 10.51
CA LYS A 82 -1.20 -18.53 9.28
C LYS A 82 -2.03 -17.56 8.44
N VAL A 83 -1.51 -16.36 8.19
CA VAL A 83 -2.26 -15.26 7.57
C VAL A 83 -1.61 -14.82 6.28
N PHE A 84 -2.43 -14.59 5.24
CA PHE A 84 -2.03 -14.02 3.96
C PHE A 84 -2.82 -12.74 3.68
N VAL A 85 -2.14 -11.64 3.39
CA VAL A 85 -2.74 -10.38 2.93
C VAL A 85 -2.10 -9.99 1.61
N GLY A 86 -2.94 -9.92 0.57
CA GLY A 86 -2.50 -9.74 -0.81
C GLY A 86 -1.89 -8.38 -1.10
N ALA A 87 -2.62 -7.29 -0.87
CA ALA A 87 -2.06 -5.95 -0.97
C ALA A 87 -2.84 -4.99 -0.09
N SER A 88 -2.18 -4.29 0.84
CA SER A 88 -2.78 -3.21 1.63
C SER A 88 -2.21 -1.86 1.18
N SER A 89 -3.07 -0.98 0.69
CA SER A 89 -2.66 0.39 0.27
C SER A 89 -2.22 1.24 1.45
N GLU A 90 -2.62 0.90 2.67
CA GLU A 90 -2.23 1.60 3.88
C GLU A 90 -1.52 0.67 4.88
N ALA A 91 -1.71 0.92 6.16
CA ALA A 91 -1.05 0.19 7.22
C ALA A 91 -1.72 -1.16 7.50
N VAL A 92 -0.89 -2.16 7.78
CA VAL A 92 -1.31 -3.39 8.45
C VAL A 92 -0.89 -3.28 9.91
N PHE A 93 -1.85 -3.39 10.82
CA PHE A 93 -1.62 -3.41 12.26
C PHE A 93 -1.72 -4.84 12.77
N VAL A 94 -0.68 -5.32 13.46
CA VAL A 94 -0.67 -6.66 14.08
C VAL A 94 -0.47 -6.49 15.57
N ARG A 95 -1.49 -6.85 16.37
CA ARG A 95 -1.55 -6.57 17.80
C ARG A 95 -1.90 -7.82 18.60
N ASN A 96 -1.25 -8.02 19.74
CA ASN A 96 -1.56 -9.11 20.68
C ASN A 96 -1.53 -10.51 20.03
N CYS A 97 -0.66 -10.73 19.05
CA CYS A 97 -0.60 -11.99 18.31
C CYS A 97 0.54 -12.89 18.83
N SER A 98 0.33 -14.21 18.85
CA SER A 98 1.39 -15.15 19.23
C SER A 98 1.49 -16.35 18.30
N ASP A 99 2.72 -16.87 18.17
CA ASP A 99 3.04 -18.15 17.53
C ASP A 99 2.47 -18.27 16.10
N SER A 100 2.38 -17.13 15.41
CA SER A 100 1.68 -16.98 14.13
C SER A 100 2.63 -16.61 13.00
N VAL A 101 2.25 -16.96 11.77
CA VAL A 101 3.02 -16.69 10.55
C VAL A 101 2.21 -15.79 9.63
N PHE A 102 2.82 -14.70 9.19
CA PHE A 102 2.17 -13.67 8.38
C PHE A 102 2.89 -13.52 7.03
N TYR A 103 2.12 -13.52 5.94
CA TYR A 103 2.57 -13.19 4.59
C TYR A 103 1.84 -11.92 4.18
N LEU A 104 2.53 -10.78 4.26
CA LEU A 104 1.90 -9.47 4.15
C LEU A 104 2.59 -8.66 3.06
N ALA A 105 1.83 -8.10 2.12
CA ALA A 105 2.29 -6.99 1.30
C ALA A 105 1.50 -5.73 1.64
N CYS A 106 2.20 -4.72 2.16
CA CYS A 106 1.56 -3.49 2.61
C CYS A 106 2.44 -2.26 2.39
N LYS A 107 1.84 -1.08 2.52
CA LYS A 107 2.59 0.18 2.56
C LYS A 107 3.39 0.29 3.84
N GLN A 108 2.74 0.08 4.98
CA GLN A 108 3.33 0.15 6.32
C GLN A 108 2.98 -1.10 7.14
N LEU A 109 3.95 -1.64 7.88
CA LEU A 109 3.70 -2.62 8.92
C LEU A 109 3.95 -2.00 10.29
N ARG A 110 2.99 -2.16 11.20
CA ARG A 110 3.14 -1.78 12.62
C ARG A 110 2.72 -2.96 13.49
N THR A 111 3.61 -3.41 14.36
CA THR A 111 3.33 -4.51 15.29
C THR A 111 3.41 -4.06 16.73
N ARG A 112 2.50 -4.54 17.59
CA ARG A 112 2.56 -4.32 19.03
C ARG A 112 2.19 -5.58 19.80
N ASP A 113 2.84 -5.82 20.94
CA ASP A 113 2.47 -6.91 21.85
C ASP A 113 2.47 -8.30 21.17
N CYS A 114 3.39 -8.54 20.24
CA CYS A 114 3.50 -9.79 19.49
C CYS A 114 4.62 -10.69 20.02
N VAL A 115 4.39 -12.00 20.03
CA VAL A 115 5.34 -12.98 20.58
C VAL A 115 5.54 -14.16 19.63
N ASN A 116 6.79 -14.48 19.29
CA ASN A 116 7.13 -15.62 18.42
C ASN A 116 6.45 -15.58 17.04
N CYS A 117 6.30 -14.40 16.44
CA CYS A 117 5.67 -14.24 15.14
C CYS A 117 6.70 -14.21 14.01
N THR A 118 6.40 -14.84 12.88
CA THR A 118 7.24 -14.81 11.67
C THR A 118 6.53 -14.05 10.55
N PHE A 119 7.21 -13.09 9.93
CA PHE A 119 6.70 -12.23 8.88
C PHE A 119 7.49 -12.44 7.58
N TYR A 120 6.81 -12.93 6.55
CA TYR A 120 7.23 -12.86 5.15
C TYR A 120 6.64 -11.58 4.57
N LEU A 121 7.46 -10.54 4.48
CA LEU A 121 6.98 -9.17 4.38
C LEU A 121 7.41 -8.50 3.07
N TYR A 122 6.47 -7.81 2.46
CA TYR A 122 6.73 -6.71 1.56
C TYR A 122 6.24 -5.46 2.28
N ALA A 123 7.13 -4.48 2.44
CA ALA A 123 6.79 -3.19 3.01
C ALA A 123 7.39 -2.08 2.17
N GLN A 124 6.57 -1.09 1.79
CA GLN A 124 7.05 0.09 1.07
C GLN A 124 7.85 1.02 1.99
N THR A 125 7.53 1.05 3.28
CA THR A 125 8.26 1.77 4.33
C THR A 125 8.94 0.81 5.30
N GLU A 126 9.75 1.38 6.21
CA GLU A 126 10.35 0.63 7.33
C GLU A 126 9.27 0.01 8.23
N PRO A 127 9.33 -1.31 8.49
CA PRO A 127 8.47 -1.97 9.45
C PRO A 127 8.78 -1.53 10.89
N ILE A 128 7.74 -1.35 11.67
CA ILE A 128 7.83 -0.92 13.07
C ILE A 128 7.43 -2.08 13.99
N ILE A 129 8.24 -2.33 15.02
CA ILE A 129 7.87 -3.22 16.13
C ILE A 129 7.89 -2.48 17.46
N GLU A 130 6.96 -2.83 18.33
CA GLU A 130 6.82 -2.30 19.68
C GLU A 130 6.38 -3.41 20.65
N THR A 131 6.93 -3.44 21.85
CA THR A 131 6.62 -4.36 22.96
C THR A 131 6.48 -5.81 22.51
N SER A 132 7.33 -6.23 21.56
CA SER A 132 7.25 -7.52 20.87
C SER A 132 8.56 -8.28 21.01
N THR A 133 8.50 -9.61 21.04
CA THR A 133 9.70 -10.46 21.24
C THR A 133 9.65 -11.74 20.40
N GLY A 134 10.81 -12.29 20.05
CA GLY A 134 10.89 -13.49 19.22
C GLY A 134 10.38 -13.27 17.79
N MET A 135 10.44 -12.03 17.31
CA MET A 135 9.92 -11.65 16.00
C MET A 135 10.91 -12.05 14.90
N LYS A 136 10.43 -12.69 13.83
CA LYS A 136 11.29 -13.11 12.72
C LYS A 136 10.83 -12.50 11.42
N PHE A 137 11.76 -12.02 10.60
CA PHE A 137 11.44 -11.37 9.33
C PHE A 137 12.17 -12.01 8.16
N ALA A 138 11.47 -12.12 7.04
CA ALA A 138 11.94 -12.63 5.76
C ALA A 138 11.31 -11.81 4.63
N PRO A 139 11.89 -11.81 3.41
CA PRO A 139 11.23 -11.18 2.27
C PRO A 139 9.89 -11.87 1.98
N PHE A 140 8.92 -11.12 1.44
CA PHE A 140 7.66 -11.67 0.98
C PHE A 140 7.90 -12.80 -0.02
N ARG A 141 7.35 -13.99 0.26
CA ARG A 141 7.47 -15.18 -0.59
C ARG A 141 6.11 -15.82 -0.79
N GLY A 142 5.41 -15.43 -1.84
CA GLY A 142 4.07 -15.91 -2.12
C GLY A 142 3.34 -15.06 -3.14
N GLY A 143 2.07 -15.39 -3.34
CA GLY A 143 1.24 -14.67 -4.29
C GLY A 143 -0.04 -15.42 -4.68
N TYR A 144 -0.75 -14.82 -5.62
CA TYR A 144 -1.90 -15.36 -6.34
C TYR A 144 -1.94 -14.66 -7.71
N ALA A 145 -2.77 -15.15 -8.64
CA ALA A 145 -2.72 -14.71 -10.03
C ALA A 145 -2.87 -13.18 -10.21
N GLU A 146 -3.71 -12.53 -9.40
CA GLU A 146 -4.00 -11.10 -9.46
C GLU A 146 -3.08 -10.24 -8.59
N GLN A 147 -2.08 -10.82 -7.92
CA GLN A 147 -1.18 -10.13 -6.98
C GLN A 147 -0.56 -8.86 -7.59
N ALA A 148 -0.02 -8.94 -8.80
CA ALA A 148 0.61 -7.78 -9.46
C ALA A 148 -0.39 -6.65 -9.74
N ALA A 149 -1.61 -6.99 -10.16
CA ALA A 149 -2.67 -6.01 -10.42
C ALA A 149 -3.13 -5.34 -9.11
N HIS A 150 -3.27 -6.10 -8.04
CA HIS A 150 -3.66 -5.57 -6.73
C HIS A 150 -2.58 -4.70 -6.10
N MET A 151 -1.30 -5.04 -6.26
CA MET A 151 -0.19 -4.19 -5.83
C MET A 151 -0.16 -2.86 -6.60
N ALA A 152 -0.35 -2.90 -7.91
CA ALA A 152 -0.45 -1.69 -8.73
C ALA A 152 -1.64 -0.81 -8.29
N ALA A 153 -2.81 -1.42 -8.06
CA ALA A 153 -4.00 -0.72 -7.57
C ALA A 153 -3.81 -0.13 -6.16
N ALA A 154 -2.96 -0.75 -5.33
CA ALA A 154 -2.58 -0.27 -4.01
C ALA A 154 -1.41 0.74 -4.03
N ASN A 155 -0.91 1.12 -5.21
CA ASN A 155 0.24 1.99 -5.41
C ASN A 155 1.53 1.49 -4.71
N LEU A 156 1.71 0.17 -4.72
CA LEU A 156 2.88 -0.52 -4.19
C LEU A 156 3.77 -0.99 -5.34
N ASP A 157 5.02 -0.51 -5.38
CA ASP A 157 6.00 -0.92 -6.38
C ASP A 157 6.70 -2.22 -5.96
N PRO A 158 6.50 -3.36 -6.67
CA PRO A 158 7.10 -4.64 -6.31
C PRO A 158 8.63 -4.65 -6.25
N ALA A 159 9.30 -3.68 -6.90
CA ALA A 159 10.76 -3.53 -6.87
C ALA A 159 11.29 -2.87 -5.59
N ILE A 160 10.45 -2.11 -4.87
CA ILE A 160 10.84 -1.39 -3.66
C ILE A 160 10.32 -2.14 -2.43
N ASN A 161 11.18 -2.95 -1.82
CA ASN A 161 10.83 -3.74 -0.65
C ASN A 161 11.81 -3.48 0.53
N LEU A 162 11.30 -2.85 1.58
CA LEU A 162 12.04 -2.45 2.79
C LEU A 162 11.77 -3.38 3.99
N TRP A 163 11.36 -4.62 3.76
CA TRP A 163 11.07 -5.62 4.82
C TRP A 163 12.18 -5.79 5.87
N TRP A 164 13.44 -5.51 5.49
CA TRP A 164 14.61 -5.63 6.35
C TRP A 164 14.91 -4.37 7.17
N GLY A 165 14.31 -3.23 6.86
CA GLY A 165 14.57 -1.96 7.53
C GLY A 165 13.81 -1.81 8.85
N LEU A 166 13.98 -2.73 9.80
CA LEU A 166 13.19 -2.73 11.03
C LEU A 166 13.56 -1.60 11.99
N PHE A 167 12.52 -0.96 12.53
CA PHE A 167 12.62 0.00 13.63
C PHE A 167 11.93 -0.58 14.88
N ASP A 168 12.72 -0.79 15.94
CA ASP A 168 12.25 -1.29 17.23
C ASP A 168 12.15 -0.15 18.24
N PHE A 169 10.92 0.20 18.65
CA PHE A 169 10.69 1.26 19.65
C PHE A 169 11.16 0.89 21.06
N ASN A 170 11.30 -0.40 21.37
CA ASN A 170 11.62 -0.87 22.72
C ASN A 170 13.11 -1.16 22.90
N ASP A 171 13.91 -0.94 21.86
CA ASP A 171 15.34 -1.22 21.85
C ASP A 171 16.13 0.00 21.39
N GLU A 172 16.05 1.10 22.16
CA GLU A 172 16.81 2.34 21.91
C GLU A 172 18.32 2.06 21.76
N ALA A 173 18.82 1.07 22.50
CA ALA A 173 20.21 0.63 22.47
C ALA A 173 20.55 -0.27 21.27
N LYS A 174 19.57 -0.63 20.44
CA LYS A 174 19.69 -1.49 19.24
C LYS A 174 20.41 -2.81 19.54
N THR A 175 20.08 -3.42 20.67
CA THR A 175 20.63 -4.71 21.10
C THR A 175 20.26 -5.86 20.17
N GLY A 176 19.20 -5.74 19.37
CA GLY A 176 18.78 -6.74 18.39
C GLY A 176 18.23 -8.02 19.02
N LYS A 177 17.70 -7.93 20.25
CA LYS A 177 17.22 -9.11 21.01
C LYS A 177 15.77 -9.49 20.71
N ASN A 178 14.97 -8.52 20.29
CA ASN A 178 13.53 -8.69 20.11
C ASN A 178 13.16 -9.32 18.77
N TRP A 179 14.06 -9.21 17.78
CA TRP A 179 13.81 -9.66 16.43
C TRP A 179 15.07 -10.19 15.74
N SER A 180 14.88 -11.01 14.72
CA SER A 180 15.95 -11.50 13.84
C SER A 180 15.45 -11.73 12.42
N TYR A 181 16.37 -11.92 11.48
CA TYR A 181 16.02 -12.41 10.14
C TYR A 181 15.92 -13.93 10.13
N VAL A 182 15.02 -14.47 9.32
CA VAL A 182 14.99 -15.90 9.02
C VAL A 182 16.15 -16.22 8.09
N PRO A 183 17.08 -17.12 8.48
CA PRO A 183 18.16 -17.56 7.60
C PRO A 183 17.61 -18.16 6.30
N ASP A 184 18.28 -17.93 5.16
CA ASP A 184 17.79 -18.37 3.85
C ASP A 184 17.48 -19.87 3.77
N ALA A 185 18.24 -20.71 4.48
CA ALA A 185 18.04 -22.16 4.55
C ALA A 185 16.84 -22.58 5.42
N GLU A 186 16.33 -21.71 6.29
CA GLU A 186 15.20 -21.95 7.20
C GLU A 186 13.91 -21.26 6.72
N GLN A 187 13.99 -20.45 5.65
CA GLN A 187 12.82 -19.83 5.06
C GLN A 187 11.88 -20.89 4.50
N ALA A 188 10.59 -20.74 4.79
CA ALA A 188 9.56 -21.62 4.29
C ALA A 188 9.44 -21.49 2.76
N GLU A 189 8.92 -22.55 2.14
CA GLU A 189 8.52 -22.52 0.73
C GLU A 189 7.52 -21.40 0.46
N PRO A 190 7.59 -20.74 -0.71
CA PRO A 190 6.63 -19.71 -1.09
C PRO A 190 5.19 -20.19 -0.96
N TRP A 191 4.32 -19.34 -0.41
CA TRP A 191 2.92 -19.70 -0.22
C TRP A 191 2.04 -19.10 -1.30
N PHE A 192 1.38 -19.97 -2.06
CA PHE A 192 0.39 -19.62 -3.07
C PHE A 192 -0.98 -20.16 -2.65
N PRO A 193 -1.77 -19.41 -1.84
CA PRO A 193 -3.01 -19.91 -1.25
C PRO A 193 -4.02 -20.46 -2.26
N ASN A 194 -4.09 -19.85 -3.45
CA ASN A 194 -5.00 -20.25 -4.53
C ASN A 194 -4.31 -21.13 -5.60
N GLY A 195 -3.03 -21.45 -5.41
CA GLY A 195 -2.19 -22.18 -6.36
C GLY A 195 -1.74 -21.35 -7.57
N GLY A 196 -0.76 -21.88 -8.32
CA GLY A 196 -0.44 -21.47 -9.69
C GLY A 196 -0.16 -19.98 -9.92
N ALA A 197 0.70 -19.37 -9.11
CA ALA A 197 1.09 -17.97 -9.28
C ALA A 197 2.61 -17.78 -9.18
N ASP A 198 3.09 -16.69 -9.77
CA ASP A 198 4.48 -16.29 -9.72
C ASP A 198 4.77 -15.38 -8.53
N GLN A 199 6.02 -15.40 -8.09
CA GLN A 199 6.54 -14.44 -7.12
C GLN A 199 6.62 -13.05 -7.77
N VAL A 200 5.79 -12.11 -7.32
CA VAL A 200 5.74 -10.75 -7.85
C VAL A 200 6.72 -9.80 -7.13
N CYS A 201 6.77 -9.85 -5.80
CA CYS A 201 7.61 -8.96 -5.01
C CYS A 201 9.09 -9.34 -5.15
N ALA A 202 9.97 -8.35 -5.25
CA ALA A 202 11.40 -8.59 -5.25
C ALA A 202 11.85 -9.26 -3.94
N ILE A 203 12.58 -10.38 -4.08
CA ILE A 203 13.27 -11.04 -2.97
C ILE A 203 14.61 -10.31 -2.79
N THR A 204 14.62 -9.35 -1.88
CA THR A 204 15.80 -8.53 -1.59
C THR A 204 16.54 -9.05 -0.37
N ALA A 205 17.87 -9.02 -0.40
CA ALA A 205 18.69 -9.29 0.78
C ALA A 205 18.59 -8.11 1.79
N PRO A 206 18.79 -8.37 3.10
CA PRO A 206 18.96 -7.31 4.08
C PRO A 206 20.05 -6.31 3.67
N GLY A 207 19.79 -5.02 3.83
CA GLY A 207 20.75 -3.96 3.47
C GLY A 207 20.88 -3.70 1.95
N SER A 208 19.99 -4.25 1.12
CA SER A 208 19.98 -4.06 -0.33
C SER A 208 19.84 -2.60 -0.81
N ARG A 209 19.43 -1.69 0.08
CA ARG A 209 19.41 -0.24 -0.17
C ARG A 209 20.41 0.45 0.76
N SER A 210 21.19 1.39 0.21
CA SER A 210 22.27 2.07 0.94
C SER A 210 21.80 2.96 2.10
N SER A 211 20.53 3.41 2.09
CA SER A 211 19.96 4.22 3.16
C SER A 211 18.46 3.96 3.30
N LEU A 212 17.99 3.93 4.55
CA LEU A 212 16.56 3.87 4.88
C LEU A 212 15.96 5.28 5.02
N PRO A 213 14.67 5.49 4.72
CA PRO A 213 14.01 6.78 4.88
C PRO A 213 14.20 7.46 6.26
N SER A 214 14.13 6.70 7.36
CA SER A 214 14.26 7.19 8.73
C SER A 214 15.67 7.72 9.04
N GLN A 215 16.69 7.20 8.36
CA GLN A 215 18.08 7.64 8.55
C GLN A 215 18.35 9.01 7.93
N ASN A 216 17.55 9.42 6.94
CA ASN A 216 17.76 10.66 6.20
C ASN A 216 16.82 11.81 6.66
N GLY A 217 15.99 11.60 7.70
CA GLY A 217 15.16 12.66 8.29
C GLY A 217 14.11 13.28 7.33
N GLY A 218 13.62 12.52 6.35
CA GLY A 218 12.74 13.03 5.29
C GLY A 218 11.25 12.95 5.61
N ASN A 219 10.57 14.09 5.52
CA ASN A 219 9.11 14.26 5.53
C ASN A 219 8.43 13.32 4.53
N PHE A 220 7.68 12.32 5.02
CA PHE A 220 6.83 11.48 4.16
C PHE A 220 5.87 12.39 3.40
N GLY A 221 5.87 12.27 2.07
CA GLY A 221 5.24 13.21 1.15
C GLY A 221 3.79 13.55 1.52
N ASN A 222 3.48 14.85 1.39
CA ASN A 222 2.15 15.41 1.49
C ASN A 222 1.24 14.81 0.40
N SER A 223 0.59 13.67 0.67
CA SER A 223 -0.54 13.21 -0.13
C SER A 223 -1.69 14.18 0.09
N SER A 224 -1.80 15.14 -0.81
CA SER A 224 -2.91 16.08 -0.93
C SER A 224 -4.18 15.35 -1.37
N GLY A 225 -4.74 14.54 -0.47
CA GLY A 225 -6.11 14.05 -0.50
C GLY A 225 -6.58 14.10 0.94
N GLY A 226 -7.57 14.95 1.23
CA GLY A 226 -8.04 15.23 2.60
C GLY A 226 -8.31 13.95 3.37
N MET A 227 -7.37 13.57 4.24
CA MET A 227 -7.41 12.33 5.00
C MET A 227 -7.81 12.67 6.42
N MET A 228 -8.85 12.01 6.93
CA MET A 228 -9.06 11.90 8.37
C MET A 228 -8.02 10.88 8.86
N SER A 229 -6.99 11.35 9.54
CA SER A 229 -6.05 10.50 10.27
C SER A 229 -6.78 9.93 11.49
N PHE A 230 -7.20 8.67 11.44
CA PHE A 230 -7.63 7.97 12.65
C PHE A 230 -6.38 7.46 13.37
N ASP A 231 -6.17 7.94 14.59
CA ASP A 231 -5.03 7.57 15.41
C ASP A 231 -5.12 6.09 15.84
N PHE A 232 -3.97 5.50 16.20
CA PHE A 232 -3.80 4.11 16.61
C PHE A 232 -4.78 3.62 17.71
N ASN A 233 -5.29 4.53 18.54
CA ASN A 233 -6.22 4.23 19.64
C ASN A 233 -7.71 4.38 19.26
N THR A 234 -8.01 4.69 18.00
CA THR A 234 -9.40 4.87 17.56
C THR A 234 -10.10 3.51 17.55
N SER A 235 -11.07 3.34 18.43
CA SER A 235 -11.93 2.16 18.44
C SER A 235 -12.88 2.17 17.24
N LEU A 236 -13.35 0.98 16.84
CA LEU A 236 -14.32 0.84 15.76
C LEU A 236 -15.58 1.70 15.99
N GLU A 237 -16.06 1.79 17.23
CA GLU A 237 -17.22 2.63 17.57
C GLU A 237 -16.95 4.12 17.37
N ALA A 238 -15.73 4.59 17.66
CA ALA A 238 -15.33 5.97 17.46
C ALA A 238 -15.16 6.31 15.97
N ALA A 239 -14.59 5.38 15.19
CA ALA A 239 -14.49 5.53 13.73
C ALA A 239 -15.89 5.49 13.06
N GLU A 240 -16.78 4.59 13.51
CA GLU A 240 -18.18 4.50 13.06
C GLU A 240 -18.97 5.80 13.38
N GLN A 241 -18.80 6.36 14.59
CA GLN A 241 -19.44 7.63 14.96
C GLN A 241 -18.96 8.81 14.11
N ALA A 242 -17.64 8.93 13.90
CA ALA A 242 -17.07 9.99 13.07
C ALA A 242 -17.57 9.92 11.62
N HIS A 243 -17.76 8.71 11.08
CA HIS A 243 -18.33 8.50 9.74
C HIS A 243 -19.81 8.91 9.68
N LEU A 244 -20.62 8.49 10.67
CA LEU A 244 -22.05 8.80 10.75
C LEU A 244 -22.30 10.31 10.92
N GLU A 245 -21.48 11.01 11.69
CA GLU A 245 -21.57 12.46 11.87
C GLU A 245 -21.24 13.22 10.57
N MET A 246 -20.34 12.70 9.75
CA MET A 246 -19.97 13.31 8.46
C MET A 246 -21.03 13.06 7.37
N GLU A 247 -21.64 11.87 7.32
CA GLU A 247 -22.81 11.60 6.47
C GLU A 247 -24.02 12.47 6.84
N ALA A 248 -24.17 12.82 8.12
CA ALA A 248 -25.21 13.73 8.58
C ALA A 248 -24.93 15.22 8.23
N ASN A 249 -23.66 15.61 8.06
CA ASN A 249 -23.23 16.98 7.80
C ASN A 249 -22.82 17.26 6.35
N THR A 250 -22.91 16.28 5.46
CA THR A 250 -22.61 16.46 4.03
C THR A 250 -23.82 17.06 3.32
N GLN A 251 -23.75 18.37 3.07
CA GLN A 251 -24.73 19.06 2.22
C GLN A 251 -24.57 18.57 0.76
N PRO A 252 -25.67 18.28 0.03
CA PRO A 252 -25.55 17.88 -1.37
C PRO A 252 -24.85 18.96 -2.19
N PRO A 253 -24.01 18.59 -3.18
CA PRO A 253 -23.27 19.55 -3.97
C PRO A 253 -24.24 20.50 -4.68
N PRO A 254 -23.95 21.81 -4.73
CA PRO A 254 -24.77 22.75 -5.49
C PRO A 254 -24.80 22.33 -6.97
N PRO A 255 -25.92 22.55 -7.68
CA PRO A 255 -26.04 22.16 -9.07
C PRO A 255 -24.95 22.83 -9.93
N ALA A 256 -24.32 22.04 -10.79
CA ALA A 256 -23.22 22.48 -11.65
C ALA A 256 -23.63 23.71 -12.48
N ALA A 257 -22.82 24.76 -12.39
CA ALA A 257 -22.93 25.93 -13.26
C ALA A 257 -22.67 25.52 -14.72
N PRO A 258 -23.37 26.10 -15.71
CA PRO A 258 -23.17 25.76 -17.12
C PRO A 258 -21.73 26.09 -17.57
N PRO A 259 -21.19 25.34 -18.54
CA PRO A 259 -19.79 25.45 -18.93
C PRO A 259 -19.47 26.85 -19.46
N ALA A 260 -18.40 27.45 -18.92
CA ALA A 260 -17.85 28.70 -19.42
C ALA A 260 -17.31 28.51 -20.85
N ALA A 261 -17.59 29.49 -21.72
CA ALA A 261 -17.12 29.54 -23.10
C ALA A 261 -15.58 29.46 -23.19
N PRO A 262 -15.01 28.87 -24.25
CA PRO A 262 -13.57 28.69 -24.38
C PRO A 262 -12.85 30.04 -24.49
N ALA A 263 -11.79 30.20 -23.69
CA ALA A 263 -10.91 31.35 -23.74
C ALA A 263 -10.20 31.45 -25.11
N ALA A 264 -10.22 32.65 -25.69
CA ALA A 264 -9.61 32.97 -26.98
C ALA A 264 -8.08 32.82 -26.94
N ALA A 265 -7.52 32.27 -28.02
CA ALA A 265 -6.08 32.16 -28.25
C ALA A 265 -5.41 33.56 -28.36
N PRO A 266 -4.14 33.71 -27.96
CA PRO A 266 -3.41 34.96 -28.11
C PRO A 266 -3.10 35.25 -29.60
N PRO A 267 -3.13 36.53 -30.04
CA PRO A 267 -2.88 36.90 -31.44
C PRO A 267 -1.38 36.84 -31.81
N PRO A 268 -1.05 36.64 -33.09
CA PRO A 268 0.34 36.59 -33.58
C PRO A 268 0.97 37.99 -33.70
N PRO A 269 2.31 38.12 -33.64
CA PRO A 269 2.96 39.42 -33.80
C PRO A 269 3.15 39.75 -35.29
N VAL A 270 2.72 40.96 -35.69
CA VAL A 270 3.08 41.60 -36.96
C VAL A 270 3.54 43.04 -36.72
N ALA A 271 4.49 43.47 -37.54
CA ALA A 271 5.56 44.44 -37.30
C ALA A 271 5.30 45.87 -37.82
N GLU A 272 6.12 46.86 -37.37
CA GLU A 272 6.67 48.04 -38.10
C GLU A 272 7.25 49.07 -37.08
N MET A 273 8.26 49.92 -37.31
CA MET A 273 9.35 50.07 -38.29
C MET A 273 10.40 51.09 -37.75
N ALA A 274 11.69 50.86 -38.05
CA ALA A 274 12.86 51.76 -38.25
C ALA A 274 13.15 53.01 -37.37
N ALA A 275 14.39 53.11 -36.83
CA ALA A 275 15.51 53.88 -37.45
C ALA A 275 16.80 53.97 -36.59
N ALA A 276 17.91 53.59 -37.23
CA ALA A 276 19.29 54.10 -37.18
C ALA A 276 20.05 54.33 -35.85
N THR A 277 21.13 53.55 -35.64
CA THR A 277 22.42 54.07 -35.14
C THR A 277 23.60 53.32 -35.76
N ILE A 278 24.67 54.08 -36.03
CA ILE A 278 25.86 53.78 -36.83
C ILE A 278 26.89 52.92 -36.05
N ALA A 279 27.54 51.97 -36.72
CA ALA A 279 28.67 51.20 -36.21
C ALA A 279 30.01 51.66 -36.83
N PRO A 280 31.13 51.69 -36.07
CA PRO A 280 32.48 51.94 -36.61
C PRO A 280 33.16 50.65 -37.14
N PRO A 281 34.22 50.77 -37.98
CA PRO A 281 34.63 49.73 -38.92
C PRO A 281 35.63 48.69 -38.37
N ALA A 282 35.65 47.53 -39.02
CA ALA A 282 36.49 46.36 -38.73
C ALA A 282 37.95 46.49 -39.22
N PRO A 283 38.93 45.78 -38.62
CA PRO A 283 40.28 45.62 -39.14
C PRO A 283 40.40 44.46 -40.15
N ALA A 284 41.34 44.63 -41.10
CA ALA A 284 41.60 43.84 -42.31
C ALA A 284 42.26 42.45 -42.07
N PRO A 285 42.22 41.53 -43.06
CA PRO A 285 42.65 40.13 -42.92
C PRO A 285 44.11 39.89 -43.35
N PRO A 286 44.77 38.81 -42.90
CA PRO A 286 45.98 38.31 -43.53
C PRO A 286 45.67 37.30 -44.66
N ALA A 287 46.66 37.20 -45.56
CA ALA A 287 46.57 36.76 -46.95
C ALA A 287 46.45 35.25 -47.19
N ALA A 288 46.00 34.95 -48.41
CA ALA A 288 45.82 33.64 -49.02
C ALA A 288 47.12 32.82 -49.15
N GLY A 289 46.99 31.51 -48.98
CA GLY A 289 48.02 30.50 -49.27
C GLY A 289 47.43 29.28 -49.97
N ALA A 290 47.68 29.23 -51.28
CA ALA A 290 47.77 28.14 -52.26
C ALA A 290 47.03 26.78 -52.08
N ALA A 291 46.46 26.35 -53.22
CA ALA A 291 45.81 25.08 -53.50
C ALA A 291 46.75 23.85 -53.51
N GLY A 292 46.18 22.68 -53.21
CA GLY A 292 46.80 21.36 -53.40
C GLY A 292 45.74 20.24 -53.45
N ALA A 293 45.86 19.37 -54.46
CA ALA A 293 44.89 18.39 -55.00
C ALA A 293 44.54 17.16 -54.10
N PRO A 294 43.50 16.36 -54.44
CA PRO A 294 42.99 15.25 -53.62
C PRO A 294 43.83 13.95 -53.69
N PRO A 295 43.63 13.00 -52.74
CA PRO A 295 44.46 11.79 -52.62
C PRO A 295 44.11 10.67 -53.64
N PRO A 296 45.06 9.75 -53.94
CA PRO A 296 44.85 8.62 -54.84
C PRO A 296 44.17 7.40 -54.18
N PRO A 297 43.56 6.50 -54.97
CA PRO A 297 42.87 5.28 -54.49
C PRO A 297 43.83 4.13 -54.14
N PRO A 298 43.36 3.08 -53.44
CA PRO A 298 44.21 2.05 -52.85
C PRO A 298 44.74 1.03 -53.88
N ALA A 299 45.98 0.58 -53.69
CA ALA A 299 46.55 -0.54 -54.43
C ALA A 299 46.21 -1.87 -53.74
N ALA A 300 45.62 -2.77 -54.51
CA ALA A 300 45.49 -4.19 -54.20
C ALA A 300 46.70 -4.95 -54.76
N ALA A 301 47.32 -5.78 -53.92
CA ALA A 301 48.03 -7.02 -54.28
C ALA A 301 48.20 -7.85 -53.00
#